data_AF-A0A5N8HNN4-F1
#
_entry.id   AF-A0A5N8HNN4-F1
#
_cell.length_a   1.000
_cell.length_b   1.000
_cell.length_c   1.000
_cell.angle_alpha   90.00
_cell.angle_beta   90.00
_cell.angle_gamma   90.00
#
_symmetry.space_group_name_H-M   'P 1'
#
loop_
_entity.id
_entity.type
_entity.pdbx_description
1 polymer ?
#
loop_
_entity_poly.entity_id
_entity_poly.type
_entity_poly.pdbx_seq_one_letter_code
_entity_poly.pdbx_strand_id
1 'polypeptide(L)'
;QMACLLSSGYANDRQIKGLFNYILQTGDAVRFNDFIDGVAERSPKHKESLMTIAERLRQEGFQKGIRTNALNIAKTMLDAGVSLEDVLRFTSLTVEDLAEINHQ
;
A
#
# COMPACT_ATOMS: atom_id res chain seq x y z
N GLN A 1 -8.17 -24.67 5.74
CA GLN A 1 -7.34 -25.58 4.90
C GLN A 1 -6.07 -24.90 4.34
N MET A 2 -6.09 -23.62 3.92
CA MET A 2 -4.88 -22.94 3.43
C MET A 2 -3.78 -22.73 4.49
N ALA A 3 -4.12 -22.60 5.77
CA ALA A 3 -3.15 -22.51 6.87
C ALA A 3 -2.30 -23.79 7.06
N CYS A 4 -2.79 -24.96 6.61
CA CYS A 4 -2.11 -26.24 6.82
C CYS A 4 -0.94 -26.46 5.84
N LEU A 5 -0.94 -25.79 4.67
CA LEU A 5 0.09 -25.91 3.64
C LEU A 5 1.38 -25.15 3.98
N LEU A 6 1.32 -24.17 4.90
CA LEU A 6 2.50 -23.42 5.34
C LEU A 6 3.38 -24.20 6.32
N SER A 7 2.81 -25.19 7.04
CA SER A 7 3.60 -26.05 7.93
C SER A 7 4.43 -27.11 7.20
N SER A 8 4.18 -27.36 5.91
CA SER A 8 4.88 -28.43 5.17
C SER A 8 6.07 -27.95 4.33
N GLY A 9 6.24 -26.64 4.09
CA GLY A 9 7.37 -26.11 3.30
C GLY A 9 7.25 -26.26 1.77
N TYR A 10 6.11 -26.73 1.23
CA TYR A 10 5.91 -27.01 -0.20
C TYR A 10 4.89 -26.09 -0.90
N ALA A 11 4.70 -24.86 -0.43
CA ALA A 11 3.77 -23.94 -1.08
C ALA A 11 4.27 -23.55 -2.49
N ASN A 12 3.47 -23.83 -3.52
CA ASN A 12 3.78 -23.42 -4.90
C ASN A 12 3.33 -21.98 -5.18
N ASP A 13 3.80 -21.39 -6.28
CA ASP A 13 3.54 -19.99 -6.66
C ASP A 13 2.05 -19.61 -6.63
N ARG A 14 1.16 -20.54 -6.97
CA ARG A 14 -0.30 -20.32 -6.97
C ARG A 14 -0.86 -20.24 -5.55
N GLN A 15 -0.35 -21.04 -4.63
CA GLN A 15 -0.74 -21.04 -3.22
C GLN A 15 -0.20 -19.81 -2.50
N ILE A 16 1.05 -19.41 -2.79
CA ILE A 16 1.65 -18.17 -2.28
C ILE A 16 0.85 -16.95 -2.76
N LYS A 17 0.52 -16.90 -4.07
CA LYS A 17 -0.28 -15.80 -4.64
C LYS A 17 -1.70 -15.74 -4.06
N GLY A 18 -2.35 -16.89 -3.87
CA GLY A 18 -3.69 -16.95 -3.27
C GLY A 18 -3.72 -16.47 -1.83
N LEU A 19 -2.71 -16.86 -1.03
CA LEU A 19 -2.58 -16.42 0.35
C LEU A 19 -2.24 -14.94 0.46
N PHE A 20 -1.37 -14.44 -0.41
CA PHE A 20 -1.02 -13.03 -0.47
C PHE A 20 -2.24 -12.15 -0.79
N ASN A 21 -3.05 -12.57 -1.78
CA ASN A 21 -4.30 -11.90 -2.10
C ASN A 21 -5.27 -11.91 -0.90
N TYR A 22 -5.33 -13.00 -0.14
CA TYR A 22 -6.18 -13.09 1.04
C TYR A 22 -5.72 -12.14 2.16
N ILE A 23 -4.41 -12.03 2.43
CA ILE A 23 -3.86 -11.12 3.44
C ILE A 23 -4.08 -9.65 3.03
N LEU A 24 -3.85 -9.31 1.77
CA LEU A 24 -4.10 -7.96 1.25
C LEU A 24 -5.58 -7.58 1.32
N GLN A 25 -6.50 -8.51 1.07
CA GLN A 25 -7.95 -8.25 1.15
C GLN A 25 -8.46 -8.14 2.58
N THR A 26 -7.83 -8.82 3.54
CA THR A 26 -8.27 -8.81 4.94
C THR A 26 -7.64 -7.67 5.76
N GLY A 27 -6.63 -7.00 5.22
CA GLY A 27 -6.35 -5.58 5.49
C GLY A 27 -5.85 -5.20 6.88
N ASP A 28 -5.65 -6.15 7.79
CA ASP A 28 -4.98 -5.90 9.09
C ASP A 28 -4.48 -7.22 9.70
N ALA A 29 -3.49 -7.85 9.06
CA ALA A 29 -2.76 -8.90 9.74
C ALA A 29 -1.74 -8.23 10.65
N VAL A 30 -2.04 -8.13 11.95
CA VAL A 30 -1.12 -7.79 13.06
C VAL A 30 0.24 -8.51 12.98
N ARG A 31 0.34 -9.53 12.13
CA ARG A 31 1.49 -10.41 11.91
C ARG A 31 2.04 -10.36 10.49
N PHE A 32 1.77 -9.31 9.70
CA PHE A 32 2.28 -9.19 8.33
C PHE A 32 3.80 -9.29 8.30
N ASN A 33 4.50 -8.58 9.21
CA ASN A 33 5.95 -8.63 9.30
C ASN A 33 6.44 -10.03 9.73
N ASP A 34 5.87 -10.63 10.79
CA ASP A 34 6.17 -12.01 11.21
C ASP A 34 5.98 -13.02 10.06
N PHE A 35 4.97 -12.81 9.21
CA PHE A 35 4.66 -13.66 8.08
C PHE A 35 5.72 -13.51 6.98
N ILE A 36 6.06 -12.27 6.60
CA ILE A 36 7.11 -12.01 5.61
C ILE A 36 8.45 -12.61 6.07
N ASP A 37 8.79 -12.46 7.36
CA ASP A 37 9.98 -13.06 7.95
C ASP A 37 9.93 -14.59 7.93
N GLY A 38 8.79 -15.19 8.31
CA GLY A 38 8.60 -16.64 8.32
C GLY A 38 8.60 -17.28 6.92
N VAL A 39 8.19 -16.56 5.88
CA VAL A 39 8.31 -17.03 4.49
C VAL A 39 9.73 -16.85 3.96
N ALA A 40 10.39 -15.75 4.30
CA ALA A 40 11.79 -15.50 3.95
C ALA A 40 12.75 -16.54 4.53
N GLU A 41 12.50 -17.00 5.77
CA GLU A 41 13.29 -18.03 6.44
C GLU A 41 13.09 -19.42 5.81
N ARG A 42 11.85 -19.77 5.48
CA ARG A 42 11.50 -21.10 4.94
C ARG A 42 11.74 -21.24 3.43
N SER A 43 11.89 -20.13 2.72
CA SER A 43 12.16 -20.15 1.29
C SER A 43 13.13 -19.05 0.86
N PRO A 44 14.45 -19.31 0.94
CA PRO A 44 15.48 -18.39 0.47
C PRO A 44 15.29 -17.99 -1.00
N LYS A 45 14.78 -18.91 -1.84
CA LYS A 45 14.49 -18.67 -3.26
C LYS A 45 13.38 -17.64 -3.48
N HIS A 46 12.35 -17.62 -2.62
CA HIS A 46 11.22 -16.71 -2.76
C HIS A 46 11.39 -15.42 -1.93
N LYS A 47 12.36 -15.39 -1.01
CA LYS A 47 12.69 -14.22 -0.18
C LYS A 47 12.91 -12.95 -1.00
N GLU A 48 13.77 -13.00 -2.01
CA GLU A 48 14.11 -11.81 -2.81
C GLU A 48 12.88 -11.26 -3.56
N SER A 49 12.09 -12.14 -4.18
CA SER A 49 10.86 -11.73 -4.88
C SER A 49 9.82 -11.16 -3.91
N LEU A 50 9.66 -11.74 -2.71
CA LEU A 50 8.72 -11.26 -1.71
C LEU A 50 9.15 -9.94 -1.06
N MET A 51 10.45 -9.78 -0.78
CA MET A 51 11.00 -8.50 -0.32
C MET A 51 10.80 -7.41 -1.37
N THR A 52 11.01 -7.73 -2.65
CA THR A 52 10.73 -6.81 -3.76
C THR A 52 9.26 -6.39 -3.79
N ILE A 53 8.33 -7.33 -3.60
CA ILE A 53 6.89 -7.04 -3.55
C ILE A 53 6.56 -6.18 -2.33
N ALA A 54 7.08 -6.53 -1.15
CA ALA A 54 6.86 -5.79 0.09
C ALA A 54 7.37 -4.34 -0.02
N GLU A 55 8.53 -4.14 -0.64
CA GLU A 55 9.10 -2.82 -0.86
C GLU A 55 8.25 -1.98 -1.84
N ARG A 56 7.79 -2.57 -2.95
CA ARG A 56 6.88 -1.89 -3.87
C ARG A 56 5.58 -1.47 -3.18
N LEU A 57 4.99 -2.35 -2.37
CA LEU A 57 3.78 -2.02 -1.61
C LEU A 57 4.01 -0.89 -0.61
N ARG A 58 5.16 -0.89 0.09
CA ARG A 58 5.52 0.18 1.01
C ARG A 58 5.65 1.52 0.28
N GLN A 59 6.30 1.52 -0.88
CA GLN A 59 6.48 2.71 -1.72
C GLN A 59 5.14 3.24 -2.24
N GLU A 60 4.29 2.37 -2.78
CA GLU A 60 2.95 2.74 -3.24
C GLU A 60 2.09 3.30 -2.10
N GLY A 61 2.12 2.65 -0.93
CA GLY A 61 1.41 3.12 0.26
C GLY A 61 1.91 4.48 0.74
N PHE A 62 3.22 4.69 0.76
CA PHE A 62 3.83 5.97 1.14
C PHE A 62 3.47 7.09 0.15
N GLN A 63 3.57 6.83 -1.16
CA GLN A 63 3.19 7.80 -2.19
C GLN A 63 1.69 8.15 -2.12
N LYS A 64 0.83 7.15 -1.93
CA LYS A 64 -0.60 7.36 -1.71
C LYS A 64 -0.85 8.19 -0.45
N GLY A 65 -0.11 7.95 0.62
CA GLY A 65 -0.17 8.73 1.87
C GLY A 65 0.20 10.20 1.67
N ILE A 66 1.32 10.48 0.99
CA ILE A 66 1.74 11.85 0.63
C ILE A 66 0.65 12.54 -0.19
N ARG A 67 0.15 11.89 -1.25
CA ARG A 67 -0.90 12.44 -2.11
C ARG A 67 -2.17 12.76 -1.31
N THR A 68 -2.62 11.80 -0.49
CA THR A 68 -3.82 11.98 0.36
C THR A 68 -3.65 13.16 1.32
N ASN A 69 -2.48 13.30 1.94
CA ASN A 69 -2.21 14.40 2.85
C ASN A 69 -2.16 15.75 2.11
N ALA A 70 -1.56 15.80 0.92
CA ALA A 70 -1.54 17.01 0.09
C ALA A 70 -2.96 17.45 -0.31
N LEU A 71 -3.83 16.52 -0.70
CA LEU A 71 -5.24 16.79 -1.00
C LEU A 71 -6.00 17.32 0.22
N ASN A 72 -5.78 16.74 1.40
CA ASN A 72 -6.40 17.22 2.65
C ASN A 72 -5.97 18.65 3.01
N ILE A 73 -4.68 18.96 2.82
CA ILE A 73 -4.16 20.32 3.03
C ILE A 73 -4.79 21.27 2.02
N ALA A 74 -4.82 20.91 0.73
CA ALA A 74 -5.44 21.72 -0.32
C ALA A 74 -6.91 22.01 -0.05
N LYS A 75 -7.69 21.00 0.38
CA LYS A 75 -9.08 21.17 0.82
C LYS A 75 -9.18 22.20 1.95
N THR A 76 -8.35 22.06 2.98
CA THR A 76 -8.32 23.00 4.12
C THR A 76 -7.96 24.42 3.69
N MET A 77 -7.04 24.58 2.75
CA MET A 77 -6.66 25.89 2.20
C MET A 77 -7.83 26.54 1.43
N LEU A 78 -8.53 25.77 0.60
CA LEU A 78 -9.71 26.24 -0.14
C LEU A 78 -10.84 26.64 0.82
N ASP A 79 -11.11 25.82 1.85
CA ASP A 79 -12.11 26.12 2.88
C ASP A 79 -11.75 27.39 3.69
N ALA A 80 -10.45 27.68 3.83
CA ALA A 80 -9.95 28.91 4.44
C ALA A 80 -9.94 30.13 3.48
N GLY A 81 -10.38 29.97 2.24
CA GLY A 81 -10.48 31.04 1.24
C GLY A 81 -9.19 31.33 0.47
N VAL A 82 -8.19 30.44 0.53
CA VAL A 82 -7.00 30.54 -0.34
C VAL A 82 -7.42 30.33 -1.79
N SER A 83 -6.88 31.14 -2.70
CA SER A 83 -7.21 31.04 -4.13
C SER A 83 -6.77 29.69 -4.71
N LEU A 84 -7.51 29.19 -5.70
CA LEU A 84 -7.15 27.96 -6.41
C LEU A 84 -5.75 28.07 -7.05
N GLU A 85 -5.40 29.25 -7.57
CA GLU A 85 -4.07 29.51 -8.14
C GLU A 85 -2.95 29.33 -7.11
N ASP A 86 -3.10 29.90 -5.92
CA ASP A 86 -2.11 29.77 -4.85
C ASP A 86 -2.02 28.33 -4.32
N VAL A 87 -3.15 27.62 -4.22
CA VAL A 87 -3.17 26.20 -3.82
C VAL A 87 -2.37 25.36 -4.80
N LEU A 88 -2.61 25.49 -6.11
CA LEU A 88 -1.87 24.77 -7.14
C LEU A 88 -0.36 25.12 -7.12
N ARG A 89 -0.03 26.40 -6.92
CA ARG A 89 1.36 26.87 -6.85
C ARG A 89 2.14 26.28 -5.67
N PHE A 90 1.50 26.10 -4.52
CA PHE A 90 2.19 25.71 -3.28
C PHE A 90 2.12 24.22 -2.94
N THR A 91 1.14 23.49 -3.47
CA THR A 91 0.94 22.06 -3.15
C THR A 91 1.51 21.11 -4.20
N SER A 92 1.97 21.63 -5.34
CA SER A 92 2.39 20.85 -6.51
C SER A 92 1.30 19.89 -7.04
N LEU A 93 0.04 20.11 -6.67
CA LEU A 93 -1.11 19.37 -7.17
C LEU A 93 -1.56 19.96 -8.50
N THR A 94 -2.15 19.12 -9.35
CA THR A 94 -2.82 19.57 -10.57
C THR A 94 -4.32 19.79 -10.34
N VAL A 95 -4.99 20.38 -11.33
CA VAL A 95 -6.46 20.53 -11.30
C VAL A 95 -7.14 19.16 -11.28
N GLU A 96 -6.58 18.18 -11.99
CA GLU A 96 -7.06 16.80 -12.02
C GLU A 96 -6.92 16.13 -10.65
N ASP A 97 -5.82 16.37 -9.94
CA ASP A 97 -5.66 15.86 -8.57
C ASP A 97 -6.75 16.42 -7.65
N LEU A 98 -7.05 17.72 -7.75
CA LEU A 98 -8.09 18.36 -6.93
C LEU A 98 -9.51 17.90 -7.26
N ALA A 99 -9.76 17.36 -8.46
CA ALA A 99 -11.06 16.79 -8.81
C ALA A 99 -11.42 15.61 -7.89
N GLU A 100 -10.42 14.91 -7.34
CA GLU A 100 -10.62 13.81 -6.38
C GLU A 100 -11.26 14.27 -5.07
N ILE A 101 -11.08 15.53 -4.67
CA ILE A 101 -11.66 16.09 -3.44
C ILE A 101 -13.19 16.07 -3.49
N ASN A 102 -13.78 16.26 -4.67
CA ASN A 102 -15.25 16.26 -4.85
C ASN A 102 -15.85 14.85 -4.94
N HIS A 103 -15.02 13.82 -5.04
CA HIS A 103 -15.42 12.42 -5.12
C HIS A 103 -15.27 11.66 -3.79
N GLN A 104 -14.81 12.34 -2.73
CA GLN A 104 -14.67 11.81 -1.37
C GLN A 104 -15.79 12.32 -0.46
#